data_AF-A0A838ES04-F1
#
_entry.id   AF-A0A838ES04-F1
#
_cell.length_a   1.000
_cell.length_b   1.000
_cell.length_c   1.000
_cell.angle_alpha   90.00
_cell.angle_beta   90.00
_cell.angle_gamma   90.00
#
_symmetry.space_group_name_H-M   'P 1'
#
loop_
_entity.id
_entity.type
_entity.pdbx_description
1 polymer ?
#
loop_
_entity_poly.entity_id
_entity_poly.type
_entity_poly.pdbx_seq_one_letter_code
_entity_poly.pdbx_strand_id
1 'polypeptide(L)'
;MNVVPYSFDSDVQYMPSIQMQSAPGQAQGVYIVLHPDTIDEIEDKMQQWFEGRPQIQIVDVGTSDKQGLGFIILEWMECAVDPLFLAFLRTEAWAGDYTTYIRNLNNLNNEGI
;
A
#
# COMPACT_ATOMS: atom_id res chain seq x y z
N MET A 1 -4.60 5.56 -50.05
CA MET A 1 -4.04 5.34 -48.70
C MET A 1 -5.20 5.05 -47.78
N ASN A 2 -5.43 3.77 -47.45
CA ASN A 2 -6.45 3.34 -46.50
C ASN A 2 -5.82 3.33 -45.10
N VAL A 3 -6.27 4.25 -44.25
CA VAL A 3 -5.94 4.26 -42.83
C VAL A 3 -6.84 3.22 -42.17
N VAL A 4 -6.27 2.14 -41.68
CA VAL A 4 -6.99 1.16 -40.86
C VAL A 4 -7.10 1.74 -39.46
N PRO A 5 -8.31 1.95 -38.91
CA PRO A 5 -8.43 2.39 -37.52
C PRO A 5 -7.99 1.24 -36.61
N TYR A 6 -6.90 1.46 -35.87
CA TYR A 6 -6.55 0.61 -34.75
C TYR A 6 -7.59 0.84 -33.63
N SER A 7 -8.58 -0.04 -33.53
CA SER A 7 -9.40 -0.13 -32.33
C SER A 7 -8.56 -0.81 -31.25
N PHE A 8 -8.21 -0.05 -30.21
CA PHE A 8 -7.67 -0.63 -28.98
C PHE A 8 -8.82 -1.35 -28.28
N ASP A 9 -8.95 -2.65 -28.54
CA ASP A 9 -9.78 -3.54 -27.72
C ASP A 9 -9.08 -3.70 -26.37
N SER A 10 -9.34 -2.73 -25.50
CA SER A 10 -8.86 -2.74 -24.12
C SER A 10 -9.94 -3.38 -23.26
N ASP A 11 -10.18 -4.67 -23.50
CA ASP A 11 -10.70 -5.59 -22.49
C ASP A 11 -9.64 -5.79 -21.40
N VAL A 12 -9.22 -4.70 -20.77
CA VAL A 12 -8.64 -4.78 -19.44
C VAL A 12 -9.83 -5.09 -18.55
N GLN A 13 -10.12 -6.39 -18.40
CA GLN A 13 -10.93 -6.85 -17.29
C GLN A 13 -10.19 -6.45 -16.02
N TYR A 14 -10.53 -5.29 -15.48
CA TYR A 14 -10.30 -5.01 -14.08
C TYR A 14 -11.07 -6.09 -13.35
N MET A 15 -10.36 -7.14 -12.94
CA MET A 15 -10.84 -8.07 -11.94
C MET A 15 -11.44 -7.21 -10.83
N PRO A 16 -12.71 -7.40 -10.43
CA PRO A 16 -13.31 -6.54 -9.43
C PRO A 16 -12.41 -6.64 -8.21
N SER A 17 -11.62 -5.59 -7.97
CA SER A 17 -10.89 -5.44 -6.73
C SER A 17 -11.97 -5.57 -5.69
N ILE A 18 -11.89 -6.61 -4.85
CA ILE A 18 -12.71 -6.68 -3.66
C ILE A 18 -12.38 -5.39 -2.93
N GLN A 19 -13.23 -4.37 -3.09
CA GLN A 19 -13.14 -3.14 -2.34
C GLN A 19 -13.51 -3.59 -0.94
N MET A 20 -12.49 -3.96 -0.16
CA MET A 20 -12.66 -4.31 1.23
C MET A 20 -13.26 -3.07 1.86
N GLN A 21 -14.58 -3.09 2.09
CA GLN A 21 -15.28 -2.00 2.76
C GLN A 21 -14.63 -1.87 4.13
N SER A 22 -13.93 -0.76 4.35
CA SER A 22 -13.39 -0.42 5.65
C SER A 22 -14.56 -0.14 6.58
N ALA A 23 -14.63 -0.88 7.70
CA ALA A 23 -15.56 -0.55 8.77
C ALA A 23 -14.94 0.53 9.68
N PRO A 24 -15.76 1.41 10.28
CA PRO A 24 -15.31 2.26 11.38
C PRO A 24 -14.58 1.42 12.45
N GLY A 25 -13.45 1.91 12.97
CA GLY A 25 -12.61 1.16 13.90
C GLY A 25 -11.71 0.09 13.26
N GLN A 26 -11.52 0.08 11.94
CA GLN A 26 -10.55 -0.77 11.25
C GLN A 26 -9.52 0.06 10.51
N ALA A 27 -8.26 -0.39 10.54
CA ALA A 27 -7.22 0.05 9.63
C ALA A 27 -6.94 -1.02 8.59
N GLN A 28 -6.65 -0.62 7.37
CA GLN A 28 -6.11 -1.51 6.35
C GLN A 28 -4.65 -1.15 6.11
N GLY A 29 -3.77 -2.13 6.21
CA GLY A 29 -2.34 -1.91 6.08
C GLY A 29 -1.75 -2.54 4.82
N VAL A 30 -0.64 -1.98 4.38
CA VAL A 30 0.22 -2.53 3.34
C VAL A 30 1.61 -2.68 3.93
N TYR A 31 2.07 -3.92 4.01
CA TYR A 31 3.46 -4.26 4.31
C TYR A 31 4.22 -4.33 2.99
N ILE A 32 5.20 -3.46 2.80
CA ILE A 32 5.98 -3.37 1.56
C ILE A 32 7.40 -3.86 1.86
N VAL A 33 7.91 -4.75 1.01
CA VAL A 33 9.29 -5.23 1.05
C VAL A 33 10.10 -4.46 0.01
N LEU A 34 11.27 -3.96 0.40
CA LEU A 34 12.18 -3.21 -0.47
C LEU A 34 13.64 -3.47 -0.12
N HIS A 35 14.55 -2.93 -0.91
CA HIS A 35 15.98 -2.98 -0.62
C HIS A 35 16.31 -2.10 0.60
N PRO A 36 17.16 -2.53 1.54
CA PRO A 36 17.48 -1.74 2.74
C PRO A 36 18.09 -0.38 2.39
N ASP A 37 18.95 -0.31 1.38
CA ASP A 37 19.60 0.94 0.95
C ASP A 37 18.62 1.99 0.40
N THR A 38 17.39 1.62 0.09
CA THR A 38 16.38 2.53 -0.46
C THR A 38 15.33 2.95 0.57
N ILE A 39 15.42 2.49 1.83
CA ILE A 39 14.40 2.75 2.85
C ILE A 39 14.13 4.24 3.02
N ASP A 40 15.16 5.02 3.35
CA ASP A 40 15.01 6.45 3.65
C ASP A 40 14.43 7.21 2.44
N GLU A 41 14.89 6.90 1.22
CA GLU A 41 14.40 7.53 -0.01
C GLU A 41 12.91 7.21 -0.26
N ILE A 42 12.50 5.95 -0.04
CA ILE A 42 11.12 5.54 -0.25
C ILE A 42 10.22 6.07 0.87
N GLU A 43 10.69 6.09 2.12
CA GLU A 43 9.98 6.68 3.25
C GLU A 43 9.65 8.16 2.98
N ASP A 44 10.66 8.94 2.60
CA ASP A 44 10.49 10.36 2.25
C ASP A 44 9.48 10.55 1.10
N LYS A 45 9.58 9.72 0.05
CA LYS A 45 8.63 9.75 -1.08
C LYS A 45 7.22 9.43 -0.64
N MET A 46 7.02 8.44 0.23
CA MET A 46 5.69 8.07 0.74
C MET A 46 5.13 9.19 1.62
N GLN A 47 5.96 9.79 2.47
CA GLN A 47 5.56 10.92 3.30
C GLN A 47 5.10 12.11 2.44
N GLN A 48 5.83 12.42 1.36
CA GLN A 48 5.44 13.47 0.41
C GLN A 48 4.17 13.10 -0.37
N TRP A 49 4.05 11.87 -0.84
CA TRP A 49 2.87 11.42 -1.60
C TRP A 49 1.59 11.56 -0.79
N PHE A 50 1.64 11.17 0.48
CA PHE A 50 0.49 11.17 1.38
C PHE A 50 0.37 12.46 2.20
N GLU A 51 1.15 13.49 1.90
CA GLU A 51 1.03 14.79 2.54
C GLU A 51 -0.42 15.32 2.40
N GLY A 52 -0.99 15.78 3.52
CA GLY A 52 -2.39 16.24 3.57
C GLY A 52 -3.45 15.14 3.61
N ARG A 53 -3.07 13.85 3.71
CA ARG A 53 -4.00 12.73 3.91
C ARG A 53 -3.83 12.11 5.30
N PRO A 54 -4.37 12.74 6.37
CA PRO A 54 -4.14 12.31 7.77
C PRO A 54 -4.63 10.90 8.10
N GLN A 55 -5.51 10.34 7.26
CA GLN A 55 -5.98 8.98 7.36
C GLN A 55 -4.96 7.93 6.87
N ILE A 56 -3.86 8.33 6.23
CA ILE A 56 -2.80 7.43 5.77
C ILE A 56 -1.56 7.71 6.61
N GLN A 57 -0.99 6.67 7.22
CA GLN A 57 0.14 6.82 8.13
C GLN A 57 1.21 5.76 7.86
N ILE A 58 2.47 6.17 7.92
CA ILE A 58 3.60 5.25 8.04
C ILE A 58 3.62 4.81 9.51
N VAL A 59 3.43 3.52 9.76
CA VAL A 59 3.30 2.96 11.12
C VAL A 59 4.61 2.34 11.58
N ASP A 60 5.39 1.79 10.66
CA ASP A 60 6.68 1.19 10.98
C ASP A 60 7.59 1.16 9.75
N VAL A 61 8.89 1.24 9.99
CA VAL A 61 9.96 1.23 8.97
C VAL A 61 11.18 0.55 9.56
N GLY A 62 11.81 -0.34 8.80
CA GLY A 62 13.05 -0.94 9.26
C GLY A 62 13.58 -2.04 8.36
N THR A 63 14.46 -2.85 8.93
CA THR A 63 15.07 -4.00 8.24
C THR A 63 14.71 -5.28 8.97
N SER A 64 14.30 -6.30 8.21
CA SER A 64 14.02 -7.63 8.76
C SER A 64 15.32 -8.38 9.02
N ASP A 65 15.58 -8.74 10.28
CA ASP A 65 16.77 -9.49 10.73
C ASP A 65 16.97 -10.82 10.01
N LYS A 66 15.89 -11.44 9.51
CA LYS A 66 15.91 -12.79 8.94
C LYS A 66 16.34 -12.84 7.47
N GLN A 67 16.13 -11.75 6.73
CA GLN A 67 16.36 -11.71 5.29
C GLN A 67 17.24 -10.53 4.85
N GLY A 68 17.54 -9.58 5.76
CA GLY A 68 18.27 -8.36 5.41
C GLY A 68 17.50 -7.45 4.47
N LEU A 69 16.18 -7.62 4.36
CA LEU A 69 15.32 -6.82 3.50
C LEU A 69 14.74 -5.64 4.29
N GLY A 70 14.62 -4.50 3.61
CA GLY A 70 13.91 -3.34 4.14
C GLY A 70 12.40 -3.56 4.09
N PHE A 71 11.69 -2.90 4.99
CA PHE A 71 10.24 -2.87 4.97
C PHE A 71 9.71 -1.49 5.36
N ILE A 72 8.53 -1.17 4.80
CA ILE A 72 7.72 -0.02 5.18
C ILE A 72 6.29 -0.51 5.38
N ILE A 73 5.66 -0.08 6.47
CA ILE A 73 4.26 -0.36 6.79
C ILE A 73 3.45 0.92 6.68
N LEU A 74 2.47 0.93 5.78
CA LEU A 74 1.51 2.02 5.61
C LEU A 74 0.11 1.55 6.03
N GLU A 75 -0.61 2.37 6.79
CA GLU A 75 -1.99 2.08 7.18
C GLU A 75 -2.97 3.17 6.77
N TRP A 76 -4.10 2.74 6.22
CA TRP A 76 -5.30 3.51 5.92
C TRP A 76 -6.28 3.35 7.07
N MET A 77 -6.46 4.42 7.83
CA MET A 77 -7.31 4.49 9.02
C MET A 77 -8.76 4.69 8.60
N GLU A 78 -9.63 3.75 8.98
CA GLU A 78 -11.08 3.76 8.70
C GLU A 78 -11.44 3.92 7.21
N CYS A 79 -10.47 3.70 6.32
CA CYS A 79 -10.64 3.75 4.87
C CYS A 79 -9.96 2.54 4.21
N ALA A 80 -10.36 2.24 2.98
CA ALA A 80 -9.78 1.17 2.21
C ALA A 80 -8.43 1.60 1.62
N VAL A 81 -7.50 0.63 1.46
CA VAL A 81 -6.28 0.88 0.70
C VAL A 81 -6.64 1.27 -0.73
N ASP A 82 -6.00 2.31 -1.24
CA ASP A 82 -6.23 2.79 -2.61
C ASP A 82 -5.78 1.71 -3.63
N PRO A 83 -6.68 1.18 -4.48
CA PRO A 83 -6.31 0.21 -5.50
C PRO A 83 -5.25 0.75 -6.48
N LEU A 84 -5.22 2.07 -6.72
CA LEU A 84 -4.20 2.69 -7.56
C LEU A 84 -2.82 2.61 -6.89
N PHE A 85 -2.75 2.73 -5.57
CA PHE A 85 -1.51 2.55 -4.83
C PHE A 85 -1.00 1.10 -4.96
N LEU A 86 -1.88 0.11 -4.84
CA LEU A 86 -1.51 -1.29 -5.05
C LEU A 86 -1.05 -1.57 -6.48
N ALA A 87 -1.70 -0.95 -7.47
CA ALA A 87 -1.29 -1.06 -8.87
C ALA A 87 0.08 -0.42 -9.11
N PHE A 88 0.34 0.73 -8.49
CA PHE A 88 1.64 1.40 -8.52
C PHE A 88 2.74 0.52 -7.92
N LEU A 89 2.53 -0.08 -6.75
CA LEU A 89 3.52 -0.98 -6.15
C LEU A 89 3.90 -2.16 -7.06
N ARG A 90 2.98 -2.66 -7.90
CA ARG A 90 3.28 -3.74 -8.85
C ARG A 90 4.20 -3.32 -9.99
N THR A 91 4.23 -2.03 -10.32
CA THR A 91 5.02 -1.51 -11.44
C THR A 91 6.37 -0.97 -11.02
N GLU A 92 6.54 -0.69 -9.73
CA GLU A 92 7.75 -0.06 -9.20
C GLU A 92 8.87 -1.07 -8.94
N ALA A 93 10.05 -0.80 -9.50
CA ALA A 93 11.20 -1.69 -9.38
C ALA A 93 11.81 -1.75 -7.97
N TRP A 94 11.55 -0.75 -7.12
CA TRP A 94 12.05 -0.72 -5.74
C TRP A 94 11.18 -1.56 -4.78
N ALA A 95 9.94 -1.86 -5.17
CA ALA A 95 9.05 -2.73 -4.39
C ALA A 95 9.32 -4.19 -4.77
N GLY A 96 9.98 -4.93 -3.89
CA GLY A 96 10.27 -6.35 -4.09
C GLY A 96 9.05 -7.24 -3.95
N ASP A 97 8.19 -6.93 -2.98
CA ASP A 97 6.89 -7.58 -2.75
C ASP A 97 6.01 -6.68 -1.87
N TYR A 98 4.71 -6.97 -1.80
CA TYR A 98 3.83 -6.33 -0.83
C TYR A 98 2.68 -7.26 -0.40
N THR A 99 2.22 -7.07 0.84
CA THR A 99 1.08 -7.80 1.40
C THR A 99 0.11 -6.83 2.05
N THR A 100 -1.18 -7.01 1.81
CA THR A 100 -2.23 -6.23 2.49
C THR A 100 -2.76 -6.97 3.70
N TYR A 101 -3.15 -6.24 4.73
CA TYR A 101 -3.75 -6.79 5.95
C TYR A 101 -4.84 -5.87 6.50
N ILE A 102 -5.66 -6.40 7.40
CA ILE A 102 -6.67 -5.63 8.15
C ILE A 102 -6.32 -5.71 9.63
N ARG A 103 -6.34 -4.57 10.31
CA ARG A 103 -6.10 -4.44 11.75
C ARG A 103 -7.30 -3.77 12.41
N ASN A 104 -7.82 -4.37 13.48
CA ASN A 104 -8.86 -3.72 14.29
C ASN A 104 -8.21 -2.69 15.22
N LEU A 105 -8.73 -1.46 15.22
CA LEU A 105 -8.26 -0.37 16.09
C LEU A 105 -8.71 -0.55 17.55
N ASN A 106 -9.68 -1.44 17.81
CA ASN A 106 -10.22 -1.72 19.14
C ASN A 106 -9.25 -2.37 20.14
N ASN A 107 -8.00 -2.68 19.75
CA ASN A 107 -7.02 -3.32 20.63
C ASN A 107 -6.10 -2.34 21.39
N LEU A 108 -6.33 -1.03 21.34
CA LEU A 108 -5.52 -0.05 22.09
C LEU A 108 -6.02 0.22 23.54
N ASN A 109 -7.17 -0.34 23.96
CA ASN A 109 -7.77 -0.06 25.27
C ASN A 109 -7.89 -1.28 26.20
N ASN A 110 -7.14 -2.36 25.96
CA ASN A 110 -7.15 -3.55 26.81
C ASN A 110 -5.77 -3.96 27.35
N GLU A 111 -4.87 -2.99 27.54
CA GLU A 111 -3.84 -3.10 28.58
C GLU A 111 -4.39 -2.48 29.86
N GLY A 112 -5.39 -3.15 30.43
CA GLY A 112 -5.95 -2.85 31.74
C GLY A 112 -5.29 -3.71 32.82
N ILE A 113 -4.84 -3.00 33.86
CA ILE A 113 -4.61 -3.42 35.26
C ILE A 113 -3.27 -4.11 35.56
#